data_AF-A0A926IGD1-F1
#
_entry.id   AF-A0A926IGD1-F1
#
_cell.length_a   1.000
_cell.length_b   1.000
_cell.length_c   1.000
_cell.angle_alpha   90.00
_cell.angle_beta   90.00
_cell.angle_gamma   90.00
#
_symmetry.space_group_name_H-M   'P 1'
#
loop_
_entity.id
_entity.type
_entity.pdbx_description
1 polymer ?
#
loop_
_entity_poly.entity_id
_entity_poly.type
_entity_poly.pdbx_seq_one_letter_code
_entity_poly.pdbx_strand_id
1 'polypeptide(L)'
;ELGKLLKTITYAKHCTKKDIAFNEAMILMWLLTGAKIGLNKGDFNSEFALVLKGPQGLGKTRWVRSLMPKKYLTTFFKDGVQLDLSKKDDIIQSTSYWLCELGELGGTMKKSDRDALKAWLTSTHDEFRTPYSRKAEKYPRRTFFACTVNDDQFLRDDTGSRRFVVLEVEKLDHNHTIDIDLMWGEIMELLQHKARTYMSSEEIKFNNMRNKTYMVKSDEQLLIEEYLPLNQP
;
A
#
# COMPACT_ATOMS: atom_id res chain seq x y z
N GLU A 1 -2.87 20.08 -8.83
CA GLU A 1 -2.05 18.93 -9.27
C GLU A 1 -2.68 17.57 -8.95
N LEU A 2 -3.32 17.39 -7.79
CA LEU A 2 -3.98 16.12 -7.41
C LEU A 2 -4.96 15.57 -8.46
N GLY A 3 -5.80 16.42 -9.05
CA GLY A 3 -6.71 16.00 -10.12
C GLY A 3 -5.99 15.55 -11.40
N LYS A 4 -4.75 16.00 -11.65
CA LYS A 4 -3.91 15.50 -12.75
C LYS A 4 -3.32 14.14 -12.39
N LEU A 5 -2.92 13.94 -11.13
CA LEU A 5 -2.43 12.65 -10.64
C LEU A 5 -3.45 11.53 -10.88
N LEU A 6 -4.72 11.75 -10.51
CA LEU A 6 -5.75 10.73 -10.69
C LEU A 6 -5.96 10.35 -12.17
N LYS A 7 -5.74 11.29 -13.09
CA LYS A 7 -5.80 11.05 -14.55
C LYS A 7 -4.62 10.23 -15.08
N THR A 8 -3.54 10.06 -14.32
CA THR A 8 -2.41 9.20 -14.71
C THR A 8 -2.72 7.71 -14.59
N ILE A 9 -3.83 7.37 -13.93
CA ILE A 9 -4.25 6.00 -13.66
C ILE A 9 -5.40 5.64 -14.57
N THR A 10 -5.23 4.58 -15.36
CA THR A 10 -6.34 3.90 -16.03
C THR A 10 -6.64 2.61 -15.26
N TYR A 11 -7.84 2.53 -14.69
CA TYR A 11 -8.31 1.35 -13.95
C TYR A 11 -8.69 0.20 -14.88
N ALA A 12 -8.71 -1.02 -14.34
CA ALA A 12 -9.14 -2.20 -15.10
C ALA A 12 -10.60 -2.09 -15.55
N LYS A 13 -10.93 -2.71 -16.69
CA LYS A 13 -12.24 -2.58 -17.36
C LYS A 13 -13.44 -3.03 -16.52
N HIS A 14 -13.23 -3.97 -15.60
CA HIS A 14 -14.29 -4.45 -14.70
C HIS A 14 -14.53 -3.54 -13.49
N CYS A 15 -13.67 -2.54 -13.24
CA CYS A 15 -13.89 -1.58 -12.17
C CYS A 15 -15.12 -0.73 -12.47
N THR A 16 -16.11 -0.76 -11.57
CA THR A 16 -17.31 0.06 -11.70
C THR A 16 -17.01 1.52 -11.38
N LYS A 17 -17.93 2.44 -11.71
CA LYS A 17 -17.81 3.85 -11.30
C LYS A 17 -17.64 4.02 -9.78
N LYS A 18 -18.28 3.15 -8.99
CA LYS A 18 -18.16 3.14 -7.54
C LYS A 18 -16.76 2.71 -7.09
N ASP A 19 -16.16 1.73 -7.77
CA ASP A 19 -14.79 1.28 -7.47
C ASP A 19 -13.77 2.36 -7.78
N ILE A 20 -13.93 3.06 -8.90
CA ILE A 20 -13.06 4.17 -9.30
C ILE A 20 -13.12 5.30 -8.27
N ALA A 21 -14.32 5.75 -7.88
CA ALA A 21 -14.48 6.80 -6.88
C ALA A 21 -13.86 6.40 -5.52
N PHE A 22 -14.03 5.13 -5.12
CA PHE A 22 -13.37 4.61 -3.93
C PHE A 22 -11.85 4.61 -4.06
N ASN A 23 -11.30 4.16 -5.18
CA ASN A 23 -9.85 4.12 -5.42
C ASN A 23 -9.22 5.52 -5.35
N GLU A 24 -9.85 6.52 -5.98
CA GLU A 24 -9.40 7.91 -5.94
C GLU A 24 -9.41 8.48 -4.52
N ALA A 25 -10.46 8.19 -3.74
CA ALA A 25 -10.54 8.58 -2.33
C ALA A 25 -9.44 7.91 -1.50
N MET A 26 -9.14 6.63 -1.75
CA MET A 26 -8.09 5.91 -1.04
C MET A 26 -6.68 6.38 -1.40
N ILE A 27 -6.43 6.76 -2.66
CA ILE A 27 -5.15 7.39 -3.07
C ILE A 27 -4.94 8.69 -2.30
N LEU A 28 -5.96 9.56 -2.25
CA LEU A 28 -5.88 10.81 -1.51
C LEU A 28 -5.63 10.57 -0.01
N MET A 29 -6.36 9.61 0.59
CA MET A 29 -6.18 9.25 2.00
C MET A 29 -4.79 8.68 2.29
N TRP A 30 -4.25 7.87 1.38
CA TRP A 30 -2.90 7.33 1.48
C TRP A 30 -1.82 8.43 1.38
N LEU A 31 -1.98 9.39 0.46
CA LEU A 31 -1.11 10.55 0.34
C LEU A 31 -1.17 11.45 1.58
N LEU A 32 -2.36 11.73 2.11
CA LEU A 32 -2.54 12.48 3.37
C LEU A 32 -1.85 11.76 4.55
N THR A 33 -1.94 10.42 4.57
CA THR A 33 -1.25 9.60 5.57
C THR A 33 0.27 9.72 5.42
N GLY A 34 0.80 9.70 4.19
CA GLY A 34 2.20 9.95 3.90
C GLY A 34 2.68 11.30 4.43
N ALA A 35 1.95 12.38 4.12
CA ALA A 35 2.26 13.72 4.60
C ALA A 35 2.27 13.79 6.14
N LYS A 36 1.26 13.21 6.79
CA LYS A 36 1.15 13.20 8.25
C LYS A 36 2.23 12.36 8.92
N ILE A 37 2.55 11.18 8.37
CA ILE A 37 3.50 10.25 9.00
C ILE A 37 4.94 10.78 8.93
N GLY A 38 5.29 11.58 7.92
CA GLY A 38 6.60 12.22 7.84
C GLY A 38 6.89 13.15 9.04
N LEU A 39 5.84 13.69 9.67
CA LEU A 39 5.91 14.57 10.84
C LEU A 39 5.64 13.83 12.17
N ASN A 40 5.48 12.51 12.14
CA ASN A 40 5.06 11.71 13.28
C ASN A 40 6.06 11.80 14.45
N LYS A 41 5.51 11.91 15.66
CA LYS A 41 6.24 11.90 16.94
C LYS A 41 5.98 10.63 17.77
N GLY A 42 5.21 9.69 17.22
CA GLY A 42 4.89 8.39 17.83
C GLY A 42 3.42 8.24 18.21
N ASP A 43 2.59 9.22 17.87
CA ASP A 43 1.17 9.32 18.18
C ASP A 43 0.26 8.94 17.00
N PHE A 44 0.84 8.64 15.84
CA PHE A 44 0.12 8.27 14.64
C PHE A 44 0.69 6.99 13.99
N ASN A 45 -0.17 6.28 13.25
CA ASN A 45 0.18 5.10 12.45
C ASN A 45 -0.54 5.13 11.10
N SER A 46 0.03 4.45 10.11
CA SER A 46 -0.65 4.17 8.84
C SER A 46 -1.66 3.04 9.03
N GLU A 47 -2.90 3.20 8.55
CA GLU A 47 -3.92 2.16 8.68
C GLU A 47 -3.82 1.07 7.60
N PHE A 48 -3.30 1.44 6.42
CA PHE A 48 -3.22 0.57 5.27
C PHE A 48 -2.02 0.90 4.38
N ALA A 49 -1.66 -0.06 3.53
CA ALA A 49 -0.75 0.12 2.42
C ALA A 49 -1.53 0.14 1.10
N LEU A 50 -1.11 1.00 0.18
CA LEU A 50 -1.66 1.07 -1.16
C LEU A 50 -1.08 -0.07 -2.01
N VAL A 51 -1.90 -0.89 -2.64
CA VAL A 51 -1.46 -2.02 -3.46
C VAL A 51 -1.84 -1.76 -4.91
N LEU A 52 -0.84 -1.65 -5.78
CA LEU A 52 -1.05 -1.56 -7.23
C LEU A 52 -0.99 -2.96 -7.84
N LYS A 53 -2.12 -3.41 -8.38
CA LYS A 53 -2.25 -4.70 -9.06
C LYS A 53 -2.41 -4.48 -10.55
N GLY A 54 -1.58 -5.15 -11.34
CA GLY A 54 -1.66 -5.10 -12.80
C GLY A 54 -0.55 -5.93 -13.43
N PRO A 55 -0.52 -6.07 -14.77
CA PRO A 55 0.47 -6.90 -15.44
C PRO A 55 1.91 -6.46 -15.15
N GLN A 56 2.84 -7.41 -15.31
CA GLN A 56 4.28 -7.11 -15.22
C GLN A 56 4.68 -6.09 -16.30
N GLY A 57 5.62 -5.21 -15.99
CA GLY A 57 6.11 -4.20 -16.94
C GLY A 57 5.23 -2.94 -17.08
N LEU A 58 4.08 -2.84 -16.39
CA LEU A 58 3.20 -1.67 -16.45
C LEU A 58 3.80 -0.37 -15.87
N GLY A 59 4.97 -0.45 -15.23
CA GLY A 59 5.61 0.70 -14.59
C GLY A 59 5.03 1.06 -13.22
N LYS A 60 4.41 0.10 -12.50
CA LYS A 60 3.84 0.32 -11.15
C LYS A 60 4.85 0.96 -10.19
N THR A 61 6.03 0.35 -10.04
CA THR A 61 7.11 0.89 -9.21
C THR A 61 7.59 2.26 -9.71
N ARG A 62 7.64 2.49 -11.03
CA ARG A 62 8.02 3.78 -11.60
C ARG A 62 7.01 4.87 -11.31
N TRP A 63 5.73 4.53 -11.29
CA TRP A 63 4.64 5.44 -10.94
C TRP A 63 4.70 5.81 -9.45
N VAL A 64 4.93 4.84 -8.55
CA VAL A 64 5.15 5.16 -7.12
C VAL A 64 6.38 6.06 -6.95
N ARG A 65 7.47 5.76 -7.68
CA ARG A 65 8.69 6.58 -7.71
C ARG A 65 8.44 8.00 -8.21
N SER A 66 7.52 8.20 -9.16
CA SER A 66 7.25 9.53 -9.73
C SER A 66 6.49 10.45 -8.78
N LEU A 67 5.94 9.93 -7.67
CA LEU A 67 5.30 10.72 -6.62
C LEU A 67 6.29 11.47 -5.72
N MET A 68 7.59 11.24 -5.90
CA MET A 68 8.64 11.77 -5.05
C MET A 68 9.39 12.91 -5.75
N PRO A 69 9.65 14.04 -5.06
CA PRO A 69 10.44 15.12 -5.64
C PRO A 69 11.82 14.60 -6.06
N LYS A 70 12.21 14.85 -7.33
CA LYS A 70 13.47 14.35 -7.91
C LYS A 70 14.70 14.64 -7.04
N LYS A 71 14.74 15.84 -6.44
CA LYS A 71 15.82 16.30 -5.54
C LYS A 71 15.99 15.46 -4.28
N TYR A 72 14.97 14.74 -3.83
CA TYR A 72 15.01 13.95 -2.60
C TYR A 72 14.75 12.46 -2.81
N LEU A 73 14.68 12.03 -4.07
CA LEU A 73 14.28 10.67 -4.41
C LEU A 73 15.16 9.62 -3.73
N THR A 74 16.47 9.75 -3.81
CA THR A 74 17.43 8.78 -3.22
C THR A 74 17.44 8.79 -1.68
N THR A 75 16.95 9.87 -1.07
CA THR A 75 16.96 10.04 0.40
C THR A 75 15.68 9.52 1.03
N PHE A 76 14.54 9.69 0.36
CA PHE A 76 13.23 9.44 0.96
C PHE A 76 12.43 8.34 0.28
N PHE A 77 12.92 7.76 -0.83
CA PHE A 77 12.25 6.68 -1.53
C PHE A 77 13.13 5.43 -1.65
N LYS A 78 12.52 4.28 -1.43
CA LYS A 78 13.11 2.98 -1.71
C LYS A 78 12.09 2.08 -2.38
N ASP A 79 12.50 1.39 -3.44
CA ASP A 79 11.69 0.41 -4.15
C ASP A 79 12.31 -0.98 -4.14
N GLY A 80 11.48 -1.96 -4.53
CA GLY A 80 11.89 -3.36 -4.64
C GLY A 80 12.32 -3.96 -3.31
N VAL A 81 11.81 -3.44 -2.19
CA VAL A 81 12.14 -3.96 -0.87
C VAL A 81 11.41 -5.28 -0.67
N GLN A 82 12.19 -6.34 -0.50
CA GLN A 82 11.70 -7.62 -0.01
C GLN A 82 11.74 -7.59 1.51
N LEU A 83 10.58 -7.70 2.15
CA LEU A 83 10.45 -7.57 3.59
C LEU A 83 10.31 -8.94 4.25
N ASP A 84 11.35 -9.40 4.94
CA ASP A 84 11.27 -10.50 5.89
C ASP A 84 11.32 -9.94 7.32
N LEU A 85 10.21 -10.03 8.05
CA LEU A 85 10.11 -9.52 9.42
C LEU A 85 10.95 -10.30 10.44
N SER A 86 11.47 -11.47 10.07
CA SER A 86 12.44 -12.18 10.89
C SER A 86 13.85 -11.59 10.73
N LYS A 87 14.11 -10.86 9.64
CA LYS A 87 15.38 -10.22 9.34
C LYS A 87 15.35 -8.76 9.72
N LYS A 88 16.18 -8.44 10.72
CA LYS A 88 16.31 -7.08 11.24
C LYS A 88 16.78 -6.07 10.19
N ASP A 89 17.66 -6.47 9.28
CA ASP A 89 18.19 -5.58 8.24
C ASP A 89 17.11 -5.17 7.24
N ASP A 90 16.16 -6.05 6.94
CA ASP A 90 15.01 -5.76 6.06
C ASP A 90 14.04 -4.77 6.72
N ILE A 91 13.82 -4.91 8.04
CA ILE A 91 13.03 -3.94 8.82
C ILE A 91 13.71 -2.57 8.83
N ILE A 92 15.03 -2.52 9.08
CA ILE A 92 15.78 -1.26 9.06
C ILE A 92 15.71 -0.63 7.67
N GLN A 93 15.97 -1.39 6.62
CA GLN A 93 15.94 -0.90 5.25
C GLN A 93 14.55 -0.38 4.89
N SER A 94 13.49 -1.11 5.21
CA SER A 94 12.11 -0.74 4.88
C SER A 94 11.62 0.49 5.65
N THR A 95 12.19 0.80 6.82
CA THR A 95 11.78 1.93 7.68
C THR A 95 12.72 3.13 7.63
N SER A 96 13.82 3.04 6.87
CA SER A 96 14.81 4.12 6.73
C SER A 96 14.40 5.22 5.73
N TYR A 97 13.30 5.03 5.01
CA TYR A 97 12.81 5.92 3.96
C TYR A 97 11.39 6.41 4.29
N TRP A 98 10.99 7.55 3.72
CA TRP A 98 9.64 8.08 3.94
C TRP A 98 8.60 7.27 3.19
N LEU A 99 8.83 7.02 1.90
CA LEU A 99 8.00 6.14 1.07
C LEU A 99 8.80 4.89 0.72
N CYS A 100 8.27 3.74 1.11
CA CYS A 100 8.86 2.44 0.81
C CYS A 100 7.90 1.63 -0.06
N GLU A 101 8.35 1.23 -1.24
CA GLU A 101 7.64 0.29 -2.10
C GLU A 101 8.11 -1.13 -1.79
N LEU A 102 7.16 -1.94 -1.32
CA LEU A 102 7.33 -3.36 -1.05
C LEU A 102 7.01 -4.13 -2.33
N GLY A 103 8.07 -4.67 -2.95
CA GLY A 103 7.95 -5.47 -4.16
C GLY A 103 7.42 -6.86 -3.84
N GLU A 104 6.55 -7.39 -4.72
CA GLU A 104 6.08 -8.79 -4.68
C GLU A 104 5.40 -9.16 -3.36
N LEU A 105 4.26 -8.51 -3.09
CA LEU A 105 3.42 -8.87 -1.96
C LEU A 105 2.76 -10.24 -2.20
N GLY A 106 3.44 -11.35 -1.88
CA GLY A 106 2.91 -12.73 -1.90
C GLY A 106 3.36 -13.57 -3.11
N GLY A 107 3.56 -14.90 -3.01
CA GLY A 107 2.74 -15.87 -2.26
C GLY A 107 3.46 -16.98 -1.46
N THR A 108 4.76 -16.87 -1.14
CA THR A 108 5.48 -17.93 -0.38
C THR A 108 5.47 -17.74 1.14
N MET A 109 4.94 -16.62 1.66
CA MET A 109 4.97 -16.33 3.10
C MET A 109 4.04 -17.24 3.91
N LYS A 110 4.47 -17.61 5.12
CA LYS A 110 3.65 -18.41 6.05
C LYS A 110 2.52 -17.55 6.63
N LYS A 111 1.51 -18.18 7.23
CA LYS A 111 0.39 -17.44 7.87
C LYS A 111 0.89 -16.52 9.00
N SER A 112 1.82 -17.01 9.82
CA SER A 112 2.49 -16.24 10.88
C SER A 112 3.10 -14.94 10.38
N ASP A 113 3.76 -14.98 9.22
CA ASP A 113 4.53 -13.85 8.68
C ASP A 113 3.60 -12.75 8.19
N ARG A 114 2.38 -13.11 7.75
CA ARG A 114 1.36 -12.14 7.32
C ARG A 114 0.65 -11.45 8.49
N ASP A 115 0.34 -12.18 9.55
CA ASP A 115 -0.25 -11.54 10.74
C ASP A 115 0.76 -10.60 11.40
N ALA A 116 2.04 -11.01 11.42
CA ALA A 116 3.14 -10.13 11.76
C ALA A 116 3.23 -8.91 10.82
N LEU A 117 3.07 -9.08 9.50
CA LEU A 117 3.07 -7.97 8.54
C LEU A 117 1.92 -7.01 8.76
N LYS A 118 0.70 -7.49 9.00
CA LYS A 118 -0.45 -6.62 9.29
C LYS A 118 -0.22 -5.81 10.56
N ALA A 119 0.21 -6.47 11.63
CA ALA A 119 0.53 -5.79 12.89
C ALA A 119 1.64 -4.78 12.69
N TRP A 120 2.69 -5.18 11.96
CA TRP A 120 3.84 -4.34 11.64
C TRP A 120 3.41 -3.13 10.84
N LEU A 121 2.66 -3.25 9.74
CA LEU A 121 2.19 -2.12 8.90
C LEU A 121 1.45 -1.05 9.72
N THR A 122 0.70 -1.47 10.74
CA THR A 122 -0.07 -0.57 11.60
C THR A 122 0.64 -0.12 12.88
N SER A 123 1.91 -0.49 13.08
CA SER A 123 2.67 -0.05 14.25
C SER A 123 2.91 1.46 14.24
N THR A 124 2.84 2.08 15.42
CA THR A 124 3.21 3.49 15.64
C THR A 124 4.72 3.70 15.75
N HIS A 125 5.45 2.63 16.09
CA HIS A 125 6.89 2.66 16.30
C HIS A 125 7.59 1.49 15.60
N ASP A 126 8.80 1.75 15.15
CA ASP A 126 9.75 0.77 14.64
C ASP A 126 10.78 0.49 15.73
N GLU A 127 10.90 -0.78 16.12
CA GLU A 127 11.82 -1.20 17.17
C GLU A 127 12.95 -2.04 16.56
N PHE A 128 14.17 -1.49 16.61
CA PHE A 128 15.35 -2.20 16.15
C PHE A 128 16.59 -1.73 16.92
N ARG A 129 17.63 -2.58 16.92
CA ARG A 129 18.92 -2.26 17.54
C ARG A 129 19.87 -1.70 16.49
N THR A 130 20.31 -0.46 16.62
CA THR A 130 21.34 0.09 15.74
C THR A 130 22.69 -0.66 15.90
N PRO A 131 23.56 -0.67 14.88
CA PRO A 131 24.91 -1.22 15.04
C PRO A 131 25.59 -0.64 16.28
N TYR A 132 26.26 -1.49 17.06
CA TYR A 132 26.93 -1.14 18.33
C TYR A 132 26.03 -0.72 19.50
N SER A 133 24.71 -0.61 19.32
CA SER A 133 23.82 -0.34 20.45
C SER A 133 23.67 -1.58 21.36
N ARG A 134 23.61 -1.32 22.67
CA ARG A 134 23.45 -2.35 23.71
C ARG A 134 22.01 -2.85 23.85
N LYS A 135 21.02 -2.05 23.44
CA LYS A 135 19.58 -2.34 23.57
C LYS A 135 18.83 -1.98 22.30
N ALA A 136 17.66 -2.58 22.09
CA ALA A 136 16.75 -2.11 21.05
C ALA A 136 16.24 -0.71 21.38
N GLU A 137 16.10 0.12 20.36
CA GLU A 137 15.57 1.48 20.46
C GLU A 137 14.26 1.55 19.70
N LYS A 138 13.34 2.40 20.19
CA LYS A 138 12.04 2.63 19.57
C LYS A 138 12.06 3.95 18.84
N TYR A 139 11.76 3.92 17.56
CA TYR A 139 11.69 5.07 16.68
C TYR A 139 10.24 5.31 16.27
N PRO A 140 9.70 6.54 16.38
CA PRO A 140 8.41 6.87 15.80
C PRO A 140 8.38 6.52 14.31
N ARG A 141 7.34 5.83 13.88
CA ARG A 141 7.22 5.45 12.48
C ARG A 141 7.10 6.68 11.60
N ARG A 142 7.98 6.81 10.62
CA ARG A 142 7.93 7.86 9.60
C ARG A 142 7.78 7.34 8.19
N THR A 143 7.56 6.04 8.03
CA THR A 143 7.40 5.40 6.73
C THR A 143 5.95 5.07 6.44
N PHE A 144 5.52 5.29 5.20
CA PHE A 144 4.29 4.73 4.65
C PHE A 144 4.62 3.84 3.44
N PHE A 145 3.74 2.87 3.18
CA PHE A 145 4.03 1.77 2.28
C PHE A 145 3.13 1.79 1.04
N ALA A 146 3.77 1.58 -0.11
CA ALA A 146 3.11 1.12 -1.32
C ALA A 146 3.54 -0.33 -1.59
N CYS A 147 2.73 -1.09 -2.29
CA CYS A 147 3.04 -2.45 -2.68
C CYS A 147 2.72 -2.62 -4.16
N THR A 148 3.51 -3.43 -4.85
CA THR A 148 3.20 -3.80 -6.23
C THR A 148 3.07 -5.31 -6.37
N VAL A 149 2.01 -5.73 -7.06
CA VAL A 149 1.71 -7.14 -7.30
C VAL A 149 1.33 -7.37 -8.76
N ASN A 150 1.66 -8.56 -9.26
CA ASN A 150 1.27 -9.01 -10.58
C ASN A 150 0.11 -10.00 -10.52
N ASP A 151 0.08 -10.84 -9.48
CA ASP A 151 -0.85 -11.95 -9.37
C ASP A 151 -2.22 -11.52 -8.86
N ASP A 152 -3.24 -12.29 -9.23
CA ASP A 152 -4.62 -12.11 -8.75
C ASP A 152 -4.81 -12.61 -7.32
N GLN A 153 -4.01 -13.59 -6.89
CA GLN A 153 -4.17 -14.29 -5.63
C GLN A 153 -2.95 -14.07 -4.74
N PHE A 154 -3.03 -13.10 -3.85
CA PHE A 154 -1.92 -12.75 -2.96
C PHE A 154 -2.32 -12.53 -1.51
N LEU A 155 -3.61 -12.30 -1.24
CA LEU A 155 -4.13 -12.25 0.12
C LEU A 155 -4.46 -13.68 0.55
N ARG A 156 -3.97 -14.15 1.69
CA ARG A 156 -4.19 -15.55 2.14
C ARG A 156 -5.03 -15.64 3.41
N ASP A 157 -5.64 -14.55 3.86
CA ASP A 157 -6.33 -14.54 5.14
C ASP A 157 -7.55 -13.63 5.16
N ASP A 158 -8.65 -14.17 5.68
CA ASP A 158 -10.00 -13.59 5.69
C ASP A 158 -10.11 -12.44 6.71
N THR A 159 -9.29 -12.46 7.78
CA THR A 159 -9.32 -11.47 8.86
C THR A 159 -8.12 -10.50 8.76
N GLY A 160 -8.33 -9.35 8.11
CA GLY A 160 -7.33 -8.27 8.13
C GLY A 160 -6.98 -7.65 6.79
N SER A 161 -7.70 -8.01 5.73
CA SER A 161 -7.60 -7.44 4.40
C SER A 161 -7.75 -5.91 4.37
N ARG A 162 -8.41 -5.24 5.34
CA ARG A 162 -8.50 -3.76 5.35
C ARG A 162 -7.14 -3.03 5.33
N ARG A 163 -6.03 -3.70 5.68
CA ARG A 163 -4.66 -3.12 5.73
C ARG A 163 -4.02 -3.04 4.34
N PHE A 164 -4.70 -3.60 3.34
CA PHE A 164 -4.33 -3.54 1.94
C PHE A 164 -5.50 -2.92 1.17
N VAL A 165 -5.23 -1.85 0.45
CA VAL A 165 -6.20 -1.28 -0.50
C VAL A 165 -5.69 -1.59 -1.89
N VAL A 166 -6.41 -2.44 -2.62
CA VAL A 166 -5.98 -2.94 -3.93
C VAL A 166 -6.61 -2.12 -5.05
N LEU A 167 -5.76 -1.57 -5.90
CA LEU A 167 -6.12 -0.82 -7.10
C LEU A 167 -5.72 -1.66 -8.31
N GLU A 168 -6.72 -2.14 -9.04
CA GLU A 168 -6.50 -2.82 -10.31
C GLU A 168 -6.31 -1.80 -11.42
N VAL A 169 -5.12 -1.79 -12.01
CA VAL A 169 -4.70 -0.80 -13.00
C VAL A 169 -4.36 -1.48 -14.32
N GLU A 170 -4.87 -0.90 -15.42
CA GLU A 170 -4.57 -1.31 -16.79
C GLU A 170 -3.46 -0.45 -17.38
N LYS A 171 -3.34 0.83 -17.01
CA LYS A 171 -2.24 1.72 -17.43
C LYS A 171 -1.87 2.70 -16.33
N LEU A 172 -0.57 3.00 -16.24
CA LEU A 172 -0.01 4.01 -15.35
C LEU A 172 0.93 4.93 -16.13
N ASP A 173 0.59 6.21 -16.19
CA ASP A 173 1.49 7.22 -16.74
C ASP A 173 2.47 7.69 -15.66
N HIS A 174 3.69 7.15 -15.71
CA HIS A 174 4.80 7.54 -14.84
C HIS A 174 5.67 8.66 -15.43
N ASN A 175 5.42 9.07 -16.67
CA ASN A 175 6.13 10.16 -17.36
C ASN A 175 5.30 11.45 -17.38
N HIS A 176 4.42 11.61 -16.40
CA HIS A 176 3.54 12.75 -16.25
C HIS A 176 4.34 14.05 -15.99
N THR A 177 3.76 15.19 -16.36
CA THR A 177 4.35 16.52 -16.13
C THR A 177 3.84 17.19 -14.85
N ILE A 178 3.39 16.41 -13.87
CA ILE A 178 2.86 16.91 -12.60
C ILE A 178 3.98 17.59 -11.81
N ASP A 179 3.66 18.76 -11.25
CA ASP A 179 4.54 19.40 -10.29
C ASP A 179 4.38 18.72 -8.93
N ILE A 180 5.35 17.86 -8.59
CA ILE A 180 5.31 17.04 -7.37
C ILE A 180 5.47 17.89 -6.11
N ASP A 181 6.24 18.98 -6.16
CA ASP A 181 6.39 19.88 -5.01
C ASP A 181 5.03 20.58 -4.74
N LEU A 182 4.34 21.07 -5.79
CA LEU A 182 2.99 21.65 -5.65
C LEU A 182 1.93 20.61 -5.24
N MET A 183 2.00 19.38 -5.76
CA MET A 183 1.10 18.30 -5.36
C MET A 183 1.19 18.01 -3.86
N TRP A 184 2.41 17.89 -3.32
CA TRP A 184 2.60 17.73 -1.87
C TRP A 184 2.20 18.99 -1.10
N GLY A 185 2.36 20.18 -1.68
CA GLY A 185 1.80 21.42 -1.14
C GLY A 185 0.27 21.36 -0.98
N GLU A 186 -0.46 20.91 -2.01
CA GLU A 186 -1.92 20.72 -1.94
C GLU A 186 -2.32 19.69 -0.86
N ILE A 187 -1.57 18.59 -0.74
CA ILE A 187 -1.82 17.55 0.27
C ILE A 187 -1.60 18.11 1.68
N MET A 188 -0.53 18.89 1.88
CA MET A 188 -0.22 19.53 3.16
C MET A 188 -1.28 20.54 3.56
N GLU A 189 -1.79 21.35 2.61
CA GLU A 189 -2.90 22.28 2.85
C GLU A 189 -4.16 21.53 3.30
N LEU A 190 -4.55 20.45 2.60
CA LEU A 190 -5.69 19.63 2.99
C LEU A 190 -5.52 19.02 4.40
N LEU A 191 -4.30 18.61 4.75
CA LEU A 191 -4.00 18.08 6.07
C LEU A 191 -4.15 19.14 7.17
N GLN A 192 -3.75 20.40 6.92
CA GLN A 192 -3.95 21.51 7.85
C GLN A 192 -5.44 21.79 8.10
N HIS A 193 -6.29 21.62 7.09
CA HIS A 193 -7.75 21.68 7.22
C HIS A 193 -8.39 20.41 7.81
N LYS A 194 -7.59 19.59 8.52
CA LYS A 194 -8.03 18.38 9.23
C LYS A 194 -8.70 17.34 8.32
N ALA A 195 -8.22 17.20 7.09
CA ALA A 195 -8.66 16.11 6.22
C ALA A 195 -8.49 14.75 6.90
N ARG A 196 -9.47 13.87 6.68
CA ARG A 196 -9.54 12.54 7.30
C ARG A 196 -8.45 11.62 6.75
N THR A 197 -7.69 10.97 7.64
CA THR A 197 -6.59 10.03 7.29
C THR A 197 -6.90 8.59 7.67
N TYR A 198 -8.17 8.26 7.91
CA TYR A 198 -8.61 6.93 8.32
C TYR A 198 -9.90 6.54 7.59
N MET A 199 -10.07 5.25 7.33
CA MET A 199 -11.26 4.76 6.62
C MET A 199 -12.50 4.80 7.52
N SER A 200 -13.66 5.05 6.90
CA SER A 200 -14.96 4.97 7.58
C SER A 200 -15.36 3.50 7.72
N SER A 201 -16.32 3.22 8.59
CA SER A 201 -16.88 1.86 8.74
C SER A 201 -17.44 1.31 7.41
N GLU A 202 -17.97 2.18 6.55
CA GLU A 202 -18.50 1.80 5.23
C GLU A 202 -17.37 1.51 4.23
N GLU A 203 -16.34 2.35 4.20
CA GLU A 203 -15.15 2.16 3.36
C GLU A 203 -14.41 0.87 3.74
N ILE A 204 -14.30 0.57 5.05
CA ILE A 204 -13.70 -0.69 5.53
C ILE A 204 -14.51 -1.89 5.05
N LYS A 205 -15.83 -1.85 5.18
CA LYS A 205 -16.71 -2.95 4.70
C LYS A 205 -16.56 -3.13 3.18
N PHE A 206 -16.52 -2.03 2.44
CA PHE A 206 -16.36 -2.06 0.98
C PHE A 206 -14.99 -2.61 0.56
N ASN A 207 -13.91 -2.16 1.21
CA ASN A 207 -12.56 -2.67 0.98
C ASN A 207 -12.47 -4.17 1.27
N ASN A 208 -13.00 -4.61 2.42
CA ASN A 208 -12.99 -6.03 2.79
C ASN A 208 -13.77 -6.89 1.79
N MET A 209 -14.91 -6.40 1.30
CA MET A 209 -15.69 -7.10 0.27
C MET A 209 -14.89 -7.27 -1.02
N ARG A 210 -14.23 -6.21 -1.51
CA ARG A 210 -13.38 -6.26 -2.70
C ARG A 210 -12.17 -7.18 -2.52
N ASN A 211 -11.56 -7.14 -1.35
CA ASN A 211 -10.37 -7.95 -1.06
C ASN A 211 -10.63 -9.45 -1.05
N LYS A 212 -11.89 -9.89 -0.94
CA LYS A 212 -12.23 -11.32 -1.12
C LYS A 212 -11.83 -11.86 -2.49
N THR A 213 -11.85 -11.02 -3.52
CA THR A 213 -11.47 -11.42 -4.89
C THR A 213 -9.98 -11.75 -5.01
N TYR A 214 -9.13 -11.14 -4.18
CA TYR A 214 -7.68 -11.37 -4.20
C TYR A 214 -7.21 -12.45 -3.24
N MET A 215 -8.16 -13.18 -2.65
CA MET A 215 -7.86 -14.27 -1.74
C MET A 215 -7.31 -15.47 -2.52
N VAL A 216 -6.20 -16.03 -2.03
CA VAL A 216 -5.69 -17.33 -2.46
C VAL A 216 -6.74 -18.37 -2.09
N LYS A 217 -7.24 -19.03 -3.13
CA LYS A 217 -8.17 -20.15 -2.99
C LYS A 217 -7.38 -21.40 -2.62
N SER A 218 -7.95 -22.28 -1.80
CA SER A 218 -7.33 -23.59 -1.55
C SER A 218 -7.50 -24.50 -2.77
N ASP A 219 -6.68 -25.55 -2.88
CA ASP A 219 -6.78 -26.53 -3.96
C ASP A 219 -8.18 -27.16 -3.99
N GLU A 220 -8.76 -27.43 -2.81
CA GLU A 220 -10.13 -27.95 -2.70
C GLU A 220 -11.18 -26.95 -3.17
N GLN A 221 -11.00 -25.65 -2.90
CA GLN A 221 -11.92 -24.61 -3.40
C GLN A 221 -11.84 -24.47 -4.91
N LEU A 222 -10.64 -24.54 -5.48
CA LEU A 222 -10.44 -24.54 -6.94
C LEU A 222 -11.11 -25.75 -7.58
N LEU A 223 -10.93 -26.95 -7.01
CA LEU A 223 -11.58 -28.18 -7.46
C LEU A 223 -13.11 -28.09 -7.34
N ILE A 224 -13.64 -27.55 -6.25
CA ILE A 224 -15.10 -27.37 -6.09
C ILE A 224 -15.66 -26.41 -7.14
N GLU A 225 -14.98 -25.29 -7.41
CA GLU A 225 -15.41 -24.35 -8.45
C GLU A 225 -15.33 -24.95 -9.86
N GLU A 226 -14.32 -25.79 -10.12
CA GLU A 226 -14.14 -26.49 -11.40
C GLU A 226 -15.21 -27.57 -11.62
N TYR A 227 -15.46 -28.42 -10.63
CA TYR A 227 -16.36 -29.58 -10.76
C TYR A 227 -17.81 -29.28 -10.36
N LEU A 228 -18.05 -28.20 -9.63
CA LEU A 228 -19.36 -27.79 -9.13
C LEU A 228 -19.53 -26.27 -9.31
N PRO A 229 -19.61 -25.80 -10.58
CA PRO A 229 -19.90 -24.40 -10.83
C PRO A 229 -21.27 -24.08 -10.24
N LEU A 230 -21.30 -23.34 -9.13
CA LEU A 230 -22.49 -22.91 -8.39
C LEU A 230 -23.46 -22.03 -9.22
N ASN A 231 -23.15 -21.80 -10.50
CA ASN A 231 -23.98 -21.13 -11.48
C ASN A 231 -24.63 -22.13 -12.46
N GLN A 232 -25.03 -23.31 -11.99
CA GLN A 232 -26.05 -24.07 -12.72
C GLN A 232 -27.44 -23.53 -12.34
N PRO A 233 -28.32 -23.27 -13.32
CA PRO A 233 -29.62 -22.62 -13.14
C PRO A 233 -30.57 -23.37 -12.21
#